data_AF-A0A2H0FXM8-F1
#
_entry.id   AF-A0A2H0FXM8-F1
#
_cell.length_a   1.000
_cell.length_b   1.000
_cell.length_c   1.000
_cell.angle_alpha   90.00
_cell.angle_beta   90.00
_cell.angle_gamma   90.00
#
_symmetry.space_group_name_H-M   'P 1'
#
loop_
_entity.id
_entity.type
_entity.pdbx_description
1 polymer ?
#
loop_
_entity_poly.entity_id
_entity_poly.type
_entity_poly.pdbx_seq_one_letter_code
_entity_poly.pdbx_strand_id
1 'polypeptide(L)'
;METDLNKVAKTLKESADLEYEPVGVKFYETTPLNGIPKADDHRMCQLIMRARKGENLILTKDEISCPAAASALGFKPLPKNLQDGTMLQGYGIFRDKEAAVKVMEDMPRISQGTFEAVQAKPLKDWEENPDVIVIEDEVEKLMWLALAYLNEEGGRLNMSTSILQAVCVDSVVLPYKSQKINMSFG
;
A
#
# COMPACT_ATOMS: atom_id res chain seq x y z
N MET A 1 10.01 -24.29 4.72
CA MET A 1 9.35 -24.05 6.01
C MET A 1 8.26 -23.05 5.74
N GLU A 2 7.03 -23.39 6.08
CA GLU A 2 5.92 -22.43 6.01
C GLU A 2 6.10 -21.42 7.14
N THR A 3 6.05 -20.13 6.80
CA THR A 3 6.28 -19.04 7.76
C THR A 3 5.07 -18.92 8.67
N ASP A 4 5.26 -19.05 9.99
CA ASP A 4 4.18 -18.80 10.97
C ASP A 4 3.92 -17.29 11.05
N LEU A 5 2.93 -16.81 10.28
CA LEU A 5 2.59 -15.39 10.17
C LEU A 5 2.04 -14.81 11.49
N ASN A 6 1.43 -15.65 12.33
CA ASN A 6 0.98 -15.24 13.66
C ASN A 6 2.19 -14.89 14.53
N LYS A 7 3.20 -15.76 14.56
CA LYS A 7 4.45 -15.52 15.28
C LYS A 7 5.21 -14.30 14.73
N VAL A 8 5.24 -14.13 13.41
CA VAL A 8 5.88 -12.94 12.79
C VAL A 8 5.17 -11.66 13.21
N ALA A 9 3.84 -11.61 13.09
CA ALA A 9 3.05 -10.44 13.48
C ALA A 9 3.23 -10.09 14.96
N LYS A 10 3.24 -11.11 15.83
CA LYS A 10 3.51 -10.94 17.27
C LYS A 10 4.90 -10.37 17.52
N THR A 11 5.92 -10.92 16.86
CA THR A 11 7.30 -10.47 17.01
C THR A 11 7.46 -9.00 16.60
N LEU A 12 6.89 -8.61 15.46
CA LEU A 12 6.91 -7.21 15.00
C LEU A 12 6.24 -6.28 16.00
N LYS A 13 5.05 -6.67 16.48
CA LYS A 13 4.25 -5.86 17.40
C LYS A 13 4.93 -5.68 18.75
N GLU A 14 5.48 -6.74 19.33
CA GLU A 14 6.13 -6.69 20.63
C GLU A 14 7.51 -6.03 20.58
N SER A 15 8.29 -6.25 19.52
CA SER A 15 9.67 -5.73 19.44
C SER A 15 9.74 -4.23 19.21
N ALA A 16 8.79 -3.68 18.46
CA ALA A 16 8.70 -2.25 18.15
C ALA A 16 7.57 -1.53 18.89
N ASP A 17 6.89 -2.22 19.82
CA ASP A 17 5.74 -1.71 20.58
C ASP A 17 4.65 -1.07 19.70
N LEU A 18 4.28 -1.77 18.62
CA LEU A 18 3.31 -1.27 17.64
C LEU A 18 1.91 -1.14 18.27
N GLU A 19 1.29 0.01 18.07
CA GLU A 19 -0.09 0.29 18.52
C GLU A 19 -1.09 -0.53 17.69
N TYR A 20 -0.85 -0.64 16.38
CA TYR A 20 -1.74 -1.30 15.44
C TYR A 20 -1.19 -2.64 14.95
N GLU A 21 -2.05 -3.46 14.34
CA GLU A 21 -1.62 -4.70 13.71
C GLU A 21 -0.83 -4.42 12.43
N PRO A 22 0.32 -5.09 12.19
CA PRO A 22 0.89 -5.19 10.85
C PRO A 22 -0.17 -5.74 9.88
N VAL A 23 -0.28 -5.16 8.69
CA VAL A 23 -1.30 -5.54 7.69
C VAL A 23 -0.67 -6.32 6.56
N GLY A 24 -1.18 -7.52 6.29
CA GLY A 24 -0.87 -8.22 5.05
C GLY A 24 -1.80 -7.76 3.94
N VAL A 25 -1.23 -7.51 2.76
CA VAL A 25 -1.92 -7.12 1.53
C VAL A 25 -1.69 -8.18 0.47
N LYS A 26 -2.77 -8.67 -0.14
CA LYS A 26 -2.69 -9.67 -1.21
C LYS A 26 -3.51 -9.25 -2.43
N PHE A 27 -2.92 -9.38 -3.60
CA PHE A 27 -3.54 -9.14 -4.88
C PHE A 27 -4.17 -10.41 -5.45
N TYR A 28 -5.26 -10.24 -6.18
CA TYR A 28 -5.97 -11.33 -6.84
C TYR A 28 -6.18 -11.02 -8.32
N GLU A 29 -5.74 -11.94 -9.19
CA GLU A 29 -5.98 -11.85 -10.63
C GLU A 29 -7.49 -11.89 -10.94
N THR A 30 -8.23 -12.69 -10.17
CA THR A 30 -9.68 -12.78 -10.21
C THR A 30 -10.25 -12.57 -8.82
N THR A 31 -11.30 -11.77 -8.69
CA THR A 31 -11.93 -11.51 -7.38
C THR A 31 -12.41 -12.82 -6.73
N PRO A 32 -11.98 -13.14 -5.50
CA PRO A 32 -12.39 -14.36 -4.81
C PRO A 32 -13.89 -14.32 -4.45
N LEU A 33 -14.56 -15.48 -4.57
CA LEU A 33 -16.00 -15.65 -4.30
C LEU A 33 -16.30 -16.08 -2.86
N ASN A 34 -15.32 -16.00 -1.96
CA ASN A 34 -15.37 -16.50 -0.59
C ASN A 34 -16.09 -15.57 0.40
N GLY A 35 -16.84 -14.58 -0.07
CA GLY A 35 -17.68 -13.72 0.77
C GLY A 35 -16.92 -12.72 1.65
N ILE A 36 -15.64 -12.42 1.35
CA ILE A 36 -14.92 -11.34 2.04
C ILE A 36 -15.70 -10.03 1.87
N PRO A 37 -15.99 -9.29 2.96
CA PRO A 37 -16.71 -8.03 2.85
C PRO A 37 -15.96 -7.02 1.97
N LYS A 38 -16.70 -6.37 1.08
CA LYS A 38 -16.17 -5.31 0.23
C LYS A 38 -16.05 -4.01 1.01
N ALA A 39 -14.97 -3.27 0.76
CA ALA A 39 -14.80 -1.91 1.24
C ALA A 39 -15.42 -0.92 0.23
N ASP A 40 -16.74 -0.82 0.22
CA ASP A 40 -17.49 0.01 -0.75
C ASP A 40 -17.13 1.50 -0.66
N ASP A 41 -16.76 2.12 -1.78
CA ASP A 41 -16.35 3.53 -1.90
C ASP A 41 -15.09 3.90 -1.07
N HIS A 42 -14.20 2.94 -0.84
CA HIS A 42 -12.98 3.17 -0.06
C HIS A 42 -11.75 3.48 -0.92
N ARG A 43 -10.88 4.31 -0.34
CA ARG A 43 -9.50 4.50 -0.80
C ARG A 43 -8.63 3.36 -0.29
N MET A 44 -7.52 3.09 -0.99
CA MET A 44 -6.52 2.12 -0.53
C MET A 44 -5.97 2.44 0.87
N CYS A 45 -5.73 3.72 1.19
CA CYS A 45 -5.32 4.12 2.54
C CYS A 45 -6.39 3.78 3.59
N GLN A 46 -7.67 3.96 3.29
CA GLN A 46 -8.76 3.59 4.21
C GLN A 46 -8.87 2.09 4.41
N LEU A 47 -8.60 1.29 3.37
CA LEU A 47 -8.52 -0.16 3.49
C LEU A 47 -7.45 -0.58 4.51
N ILE A 48 -6.24 -0.02 4.41
CA ILE A 48 -5.14 -0.29 5.37
C ILE A 48 -5.47 0.21 6.78
N MET A 49 -6.02 1.43 6.91
CA MET A 49 -6.41 2.00 8.20
C MET A 49 -7.46 1.15 8.95
N ARG A 50 -8.34 0.47 8.22
CA ARG A 50 -9.33 -0.47 8.78
C ARG A 50 -8.69 -1.82 9.09
N ALA A 51 -7.90 -2.35 8.17
CA ALA A 51 -7.22 -3.63 8.35
C ALA A 51 -6.27 -3.65 9.56
N ARG A 52 -5.52 -2.56 9.79
CA ARG A 52 -4.62 -2.44 10.96
C ARG A 52 -5.35 -2.43 12.31
N LYS A 53 -6.68 -2.23 12.29
CA LYS A 53 -7.58 -2.28 13.45
C LYS A 53 -8.34 -3.61 13.58
N GLY A 54 -8.00 -4.61 12.77
CA GLY A 54 -8.57 -5.96 12.88
C GLY A 54 -9.55 -6.36 11.77
N GLU A 55 -9.86 -5.47 10.82
CA GLU A 55 -10.82 -5.79 9.78
C GLU A 55 -10.21 -6.63 8.64
N ASN A 56 -11.02 -7.49 8.03
CA ASN A 56 -10.68 -8.22 6.82
C ASN A 56 -11.58 -7.76 5.67
N LEU A 57 -11.00 -7.08 4.69
CA LEU A 57 -11.74 -6.39 3.64
C LEU A 57 -11.08 -6.59 2.28
N ILE A 58 -11.89 -6.54 1.24
CA ILE A 58 -11.45 -6.56 -0.15
C ILE A 58 -11.89 -5.29 -0.89
N LEU A 59 -11.04 -4.80 -1.77
CA LEU A 59 -11.30 -3.66 -2.65
C LEU A 59 -11.08 -4.09 -4.10
N THR A 60 -12.11 -3.97 -4.94
CA THR A 60 -11.99 -4.31 -6.36
C THR A 60 -11.88 -3.06 -7.23
N LYS A 61 -11.70 -3.28 -8.54
CA LYS A 61 -11.78 -2.20 -9.54
C LYS A 61 -13.04 -1.36 -9.42
N ASP A 62 -14.17 -1.91 -8.98
CA ASP A 62 -15.46 -1.20 -8.97
C ASP A 62 -15.66 -0.39 -7.69
N GLU A 63 -15.16 -0.85 -6.54
CA GLU A 63 -15.31 -0.14 -5.26
C GLU A 63 -14.21 0.88 -4.96
N ILE A 64 -13.04 0.79 -5.62
CA ILE A 64 -11.95 1.74 -5.37
C ILE A 64 -12.32 3.17 -5.76
N SER A 65 -12.36 4.06 -4.78
CA SER A 65 -12.82 5.44 -4.97
C SER A 65 -11.72 6.42 -5.37
N CYS A 66 -10.45 6.09 -5.10
CA CYS A 66 -9.31 6.92 -5.49
C CYS A 66 -8.81 6.56 -6.91
N PRO A 67 -8.97 7.44 -7.92
CA PRO A 67 -8.53 7.15 -9.30
C PRO A 67 -7.01 6.97 -9.43
N ALA A 68 -6.21 7.69 -8.64
CA ALA A 68 -4.76 7.51 -8.63
C ALA A 68 -4.36 6.12 -8.10
N ALA A 69 -5.01 5.66 -7.03
CA ALA A 69 -4.79 4.32 -6.50
C ALA A 69 -5.28 3.24 -7.47
N ALA A 70 -6.45 3.42 -8.10
CA ALA A 70 -6.95 2.49 -9.12
C ALA A 70 -5.98 2.34 -10.30
N SER A 71 -5.30 3.43 -10.69
CA SER A 71 -4.23 3.39 -11.69
C SER A 71 -2.94 2.77 -11.18
N ALA A 72 -2.52 3.07 -9.96
CA ALA A 72 -1.32 2.50 -9.35
C ALA A 72 -1.39 0.97 -9.22
N LEU A 73 -2.54 0.45 -8.78
CA LEU A 73 -2.78 -0.99 -8.60
C LEU A 73 -3.09 -1.72 -9.92
N GLY A 74 -3.15 -1.01 -11.06
CA GLY A 74 -3.42 -1.59 -12.38
C GLY A 74 -4.89 -1.90 -12.66
N PHE A 75 -5.83 -1.48 -11.80
CA PHE A 75 -7.25 -1.78 -11.96
C PHE A 75 -7.92 -0.97 -13.09
N LYS A 76 -7.55 0.30 -13.23
CA LYS A 76 -8.15 1.26 -14.19
C LYS A 76 -7.08 2.16 -14.80
N PRO A 77 -7.27 2.70 -16.02
CA PRO A 77 -6.33 3.66 -16.56
C PRO A 77 -6.35 4.97 -15.76
N LEU A 78 -5.25 5.73 -15.79
CA LEU A 78 -5.21 7.06 -15.16
C LEU A 78 -6.18 8.00 -15.91
N PRO A 79 -7.10 8.69 -15.20
CA PRO A 79 -7.97 9.68 -15.83
C PRO A 79 -7.19 10.84 -16.48
N LYS A 80 -7.69 11.35 -17.61
CA LYS A 80 -7.02 12.40 -18.40
C LYS A 80 -6.69 13.66 -17.59
N ASN A 81 -7.60 14.09 -16.71
CA ASN A 81 -7.40 15.28 -15.87
C ASN A 81 -6.36 15.09 -14.75
N LEU A 82 -6.05 13.85 -14.37
CA LEU A 82 -4.88 13.55 -13.53
C LEU A 82 -3.62 13.49 -14.38
N GLN A 83 -3.71 12.86 -15.56
CA GLN A 83 -2.60 12.73 -16.50
C GLN A 83 -2.08 14.09 -16.98
N ASP A 84 -2.95 15.06 -17.25
CA ASP A 84 -2.59 16.40 -17.70
C ASP A 84 -2.36 17.40 -16.55
N GLY A 85 -2.37 16.93 -15.30
CA GLY A 85 -2.14 17.73 -14.10
C GLY A 85 -3.26 18.69 -13.69
N THR A 86 -4.34 18.81 -14.48
CA THR A 86 -5.44 19.77 -14.23
C THR A 86 -6.12 19.53 -12.89
N MET A 87 -6.35 18.27 -12.51
CA MET A 87 -7.00 17.92 -11.25
C MET A 87 -6.13 18.31 -10.05
N LEU A 88 -4.82 18.01 -10.10
CA LEU A 88 -3.93 18.26 -8.96
C LEU A 88 -3.64 19.75 -8.78
N GLN A 89 -3.54 20.50 -9.88
CA GLN A 89 -3.48 21.96 -9.82
C GLN A 89 -4.78 22.55 -9.29
N GLY A 90 -5.93 22.05 -9.75
CA GLY A 90 -7.24 22.47 -9.28
C GLY A 90 -7.45 22.25 -7.77
N TYR A 91 -6.83 21.21 -7.19
CA TYR A 91 -6.80 20.98 -5.75
C TYR A 91 -5.78 21.82 -4.98
N GLY A 92 -4.97 22.63 -5.67
CA GLY A 92 -3.91 23.43 -5.05
C GLY A 92 -2.71 22.62 -4.55
N ILE A 93 -2.60 21.34 -4.94
CA ILE A 93 -1.48 20.47 -4.56
C ILE A 93 -0.20 20.92 -5.27
N PHE A 94 -0.34 21.31 -6.55
CA PHE A 94 0.75 21.90 -7.33
C PHE A 94 0.33 23.26 -7.86
N ARG A 95 1.28 24.21 -7.86
CA ARG A 95 1.08 25.51 -8.50
C ARG A 95 1.00 25.37 -10.03
N ASP A 96 1.89 24.56 -10.60
CA ASP A 96 2.12 24.43 -12.04
C ASP A 96 1.70 23.03 -12.51
N LYS A 97 1.03 22.91 -13.66
CA LYS A 97 0.56 21.60 -14.17
C LYS A 97 1.73 20.69 -14.53
N GLU A 98 2.83 21.26 -14.99
CA GLU A 98 4.03 20.54 -15.41
C GLU A 98 4.61 19.70 -14.25
N ALA A 99 4.59 20.26 -13.03
CA ALA A 99 5.01 19.52 -11.83
C ALA A 99 4.06 18.36 -11.51
N ALA A 100 2.74 18.60 -11.63
CA ALA A 100 1.72 17.57 -11.44
C ALA A 100 1.83 16.43 -12.45
N VAL A 101 2.04 16.77 -13.73
CA VAL A 101 2.26 15.80 -14.82
C VAL A 101 3.47 14.94 -14.51
N LYS A 102 4.60 15.54 -14.16
CA LYS A 102 5.83 14.81 -13.84
C LYS A 102 5.63 13.80 -12.71
N VAL A 103 4.94 14.20 -11.63
CA VAL A 103 4.62 13.28 -10.52
C VAL A 103 3.76 12.10 -10.99
N MET A 104 2.82 12.33 -11.91
CA MET A 104 1.97 11.27 -12.45
C MET A 104 2.71 10.39 -13.46
N GLU A 105 3.66 10.93 -14.22
CA GLU A 105 4.52 10.16 -15.14
C GLU A 105 5.49 9.26 -14.36
N ASP A 106 6.11 9.79 -13.32
CA ASP A 106 7.07 9.07 -12.46
C ASP A 106 6.38 8.06 -11.52
N MET A 107 5.04 8.12 -11.39
CA MET A 107 4.28 7.24 -10.51
C MET A 107 4.45 5.76 -10.90
N PRO A 108 5.04 4.91 -10.04
CA PRO A 108 5.10 3.48 -10.23
C PRO A 108 3.69 2.86 -10.32
N ARG A 109 3.49 1.99 -11.31
CA ARG A 109 2.24 1.26 -11.51
C ARG A 109 2.48 -0.23 -11.67
N ILE A 110 1.53 -1.03 -11.21
CA ILE A 110 1.36 -2.42 -11.64
C ILE A 110 0.80 -2.40 -13.07
N SER A 111 1.15 -3.41 -13.86
CA SER A 111 0.62 -3.56 -15.22
C SER A 111 -0.90 -3.59 -15.21
N GLN A 112 -1.51 -2.86 -16.15
CA GLN A 112 -2.95 -2.72 -16.18
C GLN A 112 -3.63 -4.05 -16.51
N GLY A 113 -4.68 -4.37 -15.76
CA GLY A 113 -5.47 -5.61 -15.94
C GLY A 113 -4.82 -6.86 -15.35
N THR A 114 -3.69 -6.75 -14.64
CA THR A 114 -3.08 -7.90 -13.95
C THR A 114 -3.92 -8.39 -12.79
N PHE A 115 -4.55 -7.48 -12.05
CA PHE A 115 -5.34 -7.81 -10.86
C PHE A 115 -6.73 -7.18 -10.92
N GLU A 116 -7.71 -7.88 -10.35
CA GLU A 116 -9.08 -7.39 -10.22
C GLU A 116 -9.42 -6.91 -8.81
N ALA A 117 -8.68 -7.41 -7.80
CA ALA A 117 -8.94 -7.10 -6.41
C ALA A 117 -7.67 -7.10 -5.55
N VAL A 118 -7.76 -6.40 -4.41
CA VAL A 118 -6.76 -6.40 -3.34
C VAL A 118 -7.47 -6.61 -2.01
N GLN A 119 -6.97 -7.55 -1.21
CA GLN A 119 -7.44 -7.81 0.15
C GLN A 119 -6.42 -7.28 1.16
N ALA A 120 -6.92 -6.74 2.26
CA ALA A 120 -6.11 -6.39 3.41
C ALA A 120 -6.76 -6.91 4.69
N LYS A 121 -5.93 -7.50 5.56
CA LYS A 121 -6.29 -7.94 6.92
C LYS A 121 -5.04 -8.01 7.80
N PRO A 122 -5.18 -8.08 9.13
CA PRO A 122 -4.04 -8.27 10.02
C PRO A 122 -3.15 -9.42 9.59
N LEU A 123 -1.82 -9.23 9.66
CA LEU A 123 -0.82 -10.21 9.24
C LEU A 123 -1.03 -11.57 9.93
N LYS A 124 -1.40 -11.54 11.21
CA LYS A 124 -1.67 -12.73 12.03
C LYS A 124 -2.84 -13.60 11.55
N ASP A 125 -3.73 -13.04 10.72
CA ASP A 125 -4.95 -13.71 10.23
C ASP A 125 -4.76 -14.30 8.82
N TRP A 126 -3.55 -14.23 8.26
CA TRP A 126 -3.19 -14.85 6.99
C TRP A 126 -2.71 -16.28 7.21
N GLU A 127 -3.23 -17.21 6.40
CA GLU A 127 -2.72 -18.59 6.29
C GLU A 127 -1.62 -18.69 5.24
N GLU A 128 -1.71 -17.85 4.22
CA GLU A 128 -0.81 -17.77 3.08
C GLU A 128 0.01 -16.47 3.13
N ASN A 129 1.24 -16.49 2.60
CA ASN A 129 2.04 -15.28 2.56
C ASN A 129 1.32 -14.16 1.77
N PRO A 130 1.20 -12.95 2.33
CA PRO A 130 0.75 -11.79 1.59
C PRO A 130 1.83 -11.33 0.61
N ASP A 131 1.43 -10.55 -0.40
CA ASP A 131 2.37 -9.99 -1.38
C ASP A 131 3.16 -8.81 -0.81
N VAL A 132 2.56 -8.07 0.13
CA VAL A 132 3.17 -6.93 0.82
C VAL A 132 2.72 -6.91 2.28
N ILE A 133 3.61 -6.51 3.18
CA ILE A 133 3.28 -6.18 4.58
C ILE A 133 3.37 -4.66 4.73
N VAL A 134 2.29 -4.04 5.22
CA VAL A 134 2.22 -2.60 5.50
C VAL A 134 2.13 -2.39 7.00
N ILE A 135 2.96 -1.50 7.52
CA ILE A 135 3.00 -1.13 8.95
C ILE A 135 2.87 0.38 9.04
N GLU A 136 1.90 0.84 9.80
CA GLU A 136 1.56 2.25 9.96
C GLU A 136 1.48 2.56 11.45
N ASP A 137 2.44 3.34 11.96
CA ASP A 137 2.60 3.67 13.38
C ASP A 137 3.45 4.94 13.54
N GLU A 138 3.80 5.29 14.76
CA GLU A 138 4.69 6.41 15.06
C GLU A 138 6.07 6.26 14.40
N VAL A 139 6.63 7.39 13.96
CA VAL A 139 7.88 7.44 13.19
C VAL A 139 9.03 6.73 13.91
N GLU A 140 9.14 6.84 15.22
CA GLU A 140 10.19 6.18 16.01
C GLU A 140 10.10 4.65 15.90
N LYS A 141 8.89 4.08 15.97
CA LYS A 141 8.69 2.63 15.88
C LYS A 141 9.03 2.12 14.48
N LEU A 142 8.64 2.85 13.45
CA LEU A 142 8.98 2.53 12.06
C LEU A 142 10.49 2.64 11.81
N MET A 143 11.18 3.59 12.45
CA MET A 143 12.64 3.70 12.40
C MET A 143 13.31 2.43 12.97
N TRP A 144 12.81 1.87 14.07
CA TRP A 144 13.36 0.63 14.63
C TRP A 144 13.21 -0.56 13.68
N LEU A 145 12.08 -0.67 12.98
CA LEU A 145 11.88 -1.70 11.95
C LEU A 145 12.83 -1.52 10.75
N ALA A 146 13.03 -0.28 10.31
CA ALA A 146 13.98 0.05 9.26
C ALA A 146 15.42 -0.29 9.66
N LEU A 147 15.79 -0.06 10.93
CA LEU A 147 17.08 -0.45 11.47
C LEU A 147 17.23 -1.97 11.58
N ALA A 148 16.18 -2.68 11.97
CA ALA A 148 16.17 -4.15 12.01
C ALA A 148 16.38 -4.75 10.61
N TYR A 149 15.76 -4.16 9.58
CA TYR A 149 16.00 -4.53 8.18
C TYR A 149 17.47 -4.32 7.78
N LEU A 150 18.05 -3.17 8.13
CA LEU A 150 19.48 -2.89 7.88
C LEU A 150 20.42 -3.75 8.72
N ASN A 151 19.98 -4.30 9.85
CA ASN A 151 20.80 -5.20 10.65
C ASN A 151 21.06 -6.52 9.91
N GLU A 152 20.11 -6.95 9.08
CA GLU A 152 20.26 -8.13 8.20
C GLU A 152 20.96 -7.75 6.88
N GLU A 153 20.45 -6.72 6.19
CA GLU A 153 20.87 -6.40 4.82
C GLU A 153 22.15 -5.53 4.73
N GLY A 154 22.44 -4.75 5.79
CA GLY A 154 23.49 -3.73 5.80
C GLY A 154 23.23 -2.55 4.86
N GLY A 155 24.25 -1.71 4.67
CA GLY A 155 24.23 -0.65 3.66
C GLY A 155 23.35 0.56 3.99
N ARG A 156 22.60 1.06 2.99
CA ARG A 156 21.71 2.24 3.10
C ARG A 156 20.36 1.94 2.46
N LEU A 157 19.28 2.38 3.11
CA LEU A 157 17.95 2.36 2.51
C LEU A 157 17.87 3.37 1.36
N ASN A 158 17.35 2.92 0.22
CA ASN A 158 17.01 3.78 -0.90
C ASN A 158 15.48 3.80 -1.02
N MET A 159 14.88 4.81 -0.41
CA MET A 159 13.43 4.98 -0.32
C MET A 159 12.97 6.03 -1.33
N SER A 160 11.77 5.84 -1.87
CA SER A 160 11.16 6.73 -2.85
C SER A 160 9.75 7.10 -2.42
N THR A 161 9.43 8.38 -2.54
CA THR A 161 8.10 8.90 -2.22
C THR A 161 7.78 10.12 -3.09
N SER A 162 6.53 10.22 -3.52
CA SER A 162 5.96 11.46 -4.07
C SER A 162 5.15 12.23 -3.03
N ILE A 163 4.99 11.68 -1.82
CA ILE A 163 4.07 12.10 -0.73
C ILE A 163 2.59 12.01 -1.10
N LEU A 164 2.24 12.26 -2.35
CA LEU A 164 0.87 12.30 -2.85
C LEU A 164 0.20 10.92 -2.92
N GLN A 165 0.97 9.86 -3.11
CA GLN A 165 0.46 8.48 -3.21
C GLN A 165 1.03 7.56 -2.12
N ALA A 166 1.12 8.08 -0.88
CA ALA A 166 1.78 7.41 0.25
C ALA A 166 1.41 5.92 0.40
N VAL A 167 0.17 5.58 0.76
CA VAL A 167 -0.17 4.17 0.97
C VAL A 167 -0.20 3.34 -0.32
N CYS A 168 -0.93 3.79 -1.35
CA CYS A 168 -1.16 2.95 -2.53
C CYS A 168 0.10 2.72 -3.37
N VAL A 169 1.01 3.69 -3.44
CA VAL A 169 2.24 3.58 -4.22
C VAL A 169 3.41 3.27 -3.30
N ASP A 170 3.69 4.14 -2.33
CA ASP A 170 4.93 4.05 -1.56
C ASP A 170 4.94 2.84 -0.63
N SER A 171 3.81 2.52 0.00
CA SER A 171 3.72 1.39 0.94
C SER A 171 3.29 0.07 0.29
N VAL A 172 2.72 0.11 -0.92
CA VAL A 172 2.16 -1.09 -1.57
C VAL A 172 2.84 -1.38 -2.91
N VAL A 173 2.66 -0.55 -3.94
CA VAL A 173 3.17 -0.86 -5.29
C VAL A 173 4.69 -0.89 -5.36
N LEU A 174 5.38 0.04 -4.68
CA LEU A 174 6.84 0.09 -4.67
C LEU A 174 7.45 -1.16 -4.01
N PRO A 175 7.04 -1.56 -2.78
CA PRO A 175 7.49 -2.81 -2.17
C PRO A 175 7.11 -4.05 -2.99
N TYR A 176 5.88 -4.11 -3.53
CA TYR A 176 5.45 -5.21 -4.39
C TYR A 176 6.38 -5.40 -5.60
N LYS A 177 6.74 -4.31 -6.29
CA LYS A 177 7.59 -4.39 -7.49
C LYS A 177 9.07 -4.60 -7.18
N SER A 178 9.57 -3.95 -6.15
CA SER A 178 11.01 -3.95 -5.83
C SER A 178 11.43 -5.10 -4.94
N GLN A 179 10.48 -5.71 -4.21
CA GLN A 179 10.73 -6.71 -3.16
C GLN A 179 11.70 -6.16 -2.09
N LYS A 180 11.66 -4.84 -1.86
CA LYS A 180 12.45 -4.12 -0.85
C LYS A 180 11.53 -3.27 0.02
N ILE A 181 11.97 -3.01 1.24
CA ILE A 181 11.28 -2.08 2.13
C ILE A 181 11.27 -0.67 1.52
N ASN A 182 10.15 0.03 1.72
CA ASN A 182 10.02 1.45 1.43
C ASN A 182 9.28 2.12 2.59
N MET A 183 9.47 3.43 2.77
CA MET A 183 8.79 4.20 3.83
C MET A 183 8.19 5.46 3.23
N SER A 184 7.09 5.92 3.82
CA SER A 184 6.41 7.16 3.46
C SER A 184 5.91 7.88 4.71
N PHE A 185 5.43 9.12 4.55
CA PHE A 185 4.96 9.98 5.64
C PHE A 185 3.44 9.98 5.82
N GLY A 186 2.74 8.95 5.32
CA GLY A 186 1.29 8.80 5.52
C GLY A 186 0.70 7.55 4.91
#